data_AF-A0A5J6FAT3-F1
#
_entry.id   AF-A0A5J6FAT3-F1
#
_cell.length_a   1.000
_cell.length_b   1.000
_cell.length_c   1.000
_cell.angle_alpha   90.00
_cell.angle_beta   90.00
_cell.angle_gamma   90.00
#
_symmetry.space_group_name_H-M   'P 1'
#
loop_
_entity.id
_entity.type
_entity.pdbx_description
1 polymer ?
#
loop_
_entity_poly.entity_id
_entity_poly.type
_entity_poly.pdbx_seq_one_letter_code
_entity_poly.pdbx_strand_id
1 'polypeptide(L)' 'MTVEGLEPCTPEPGTFAVDSRDGRVGRVIGRVGPYVQLRPPGGGAEWDCPPESVRPASPGLVLRARVTEINRKGQLPR' A
#
# COMPACT_ATOMS: atom_id res chain seq x y z
N MET A 1 -24.54 -1.83 25.87
CA MET A 1 -23.12 -1.50 26.05
C MET A 1 -22.52 -1.38 24.67
N THR A 2 -22.42 -0.16 24.17
CA THR A 2 -21.91 0.14 22.83
C THR A 2 -20.41 -0.11 22.83
N VAL A 3 -19.95 -1.12 22.11
CA VAL A 3 -18.54 -1.21 21.76
C VAL A 3 -18.30 -0.14 20.70
N GLU A 4 -17.74 0.98 21.14
CA GLU A 4 -17.34 2.06 20.25
C GLU A 4 -16.35 1.51 19.23
N GLY A 5 -16.63 1.78 17.96
CA GLY A 5 -15.82 1.33 16.84
C GLY A 5 -14.39 1.81 16.99
N LEU A 6 -13.49 0.88 17.32
CA LEU A 6 -12.10 1.04 16.96
C LEU A 6 -12.05 0.78 15.45
N GLU A 7 -12.32 1.82 14.65
CA GLU A 7 -11.95 1.82 13.23
C GLU A 7 -10.54 1.24 13.16
N PRO A 8 -10.32 0.07 12.53
CA PRO A 8 -9.00 -0.54 12.56
C PRO A 8 -8.07 0.47 11.94
N CYS A 9 -7.04 0.92 12.66
CA CYS A 9 -6.20 2.06 12.28
C CYS A 9 -5.87 1.98 10.79
N THR A 10 -6.54 2.80 9.98
CA THR A 10 -6.42 2.73 8.53
C THR A 10 -5.03 3.25 8.22
N PRO A 11 -4.16 2.46 7.55
CA PRO A 11 -2.85 2.95 7.19
C PRO A 11 -3.01 4.23 6.36
N GLU A 12 -2.19 5.23 6.65
CA GLU A 12 -2.34 6.56 6.06
C GLU A 12 -2.22 6.47 4.53
N PRO A 13 -3.23 6.95 3.76
CA PRO A 13 -3.16 7.00 2.32
C PRO A 13 -1.91 7.72 1.83
N GLY A 14 -1.25 7.16 0.82
CA GLY A 14 -0.03 7.69 0.24
C GLY A 14 1.27 7.14 0.86
N THR A 15 1.19 6.46 2.01
CA THR A 15 2.29 5.68 2.59
C THR A 15 2.50 4.36 1.84
N PHE A 16 3.62 3.69 2.10
CA PHE A 16 3.90 2.36 1.56
C PHE A 16 3.77 1.29 2.64
N ALA A 17 3.16 0.18 2.26
CA ALA A 17 2.99 -0.98 3.09
C ALA A 17 3.43 -2.25 2.34
N VAL A 18 3.69 -3.30 3.13
CA VAL A 18 3.97 -4.65 2.69
C VAL A 18 2.72 -5.48 2.95
N ASP A 19 2.28 -6.21 1.94
CA ASP A 19 1.33 -7.30 2.08
C ASP A 19 2.08 -8.53 2.60
N SER A 20 1.85 -8.91 3.87
CA SER A 20 2.58 -10.02 4.46
C SER A 20 2.18 -11.40 3.92
N ARG A 21 1.13 -11.48 3.08
CA ARG A 21 0.70 -12.75 2.48
C ARG A 21 1.67 -13.22 1.41
N ASP A 22 2.24 -12.29 0.64
CA ASP A 22 3.12 -12.59 -0.50
C ASP A 22 4.38 -11.69 -0.58
N GLY A 23 4.56 -10.78 0.38
CA GLY A 23 5.71 -9.89 0.48
C GLY A 23 5.69 -8.70 -0.49
N ARG A 24 4.59 -8.49 -1.23
CA ARG A 24 4.50 -7.39 -2.19
C ARG A 24 4.43 -6.03 -1.49
N VAL A 25 5.12 -5.04 -2.06
CA VAL A 25 5.08 -3.64 -1.60
C VAL A 25 4.09 -2.84 -2.44
N GLY A 26 3.20 -2.12 -1.77
CA GLY A 26 2.21 -1.27 -2.41
C GLY A 26 2.05 0.08 -1.72
N ARG A 27 1.65 1.08 -2.49
CA ARG A 27 1.20 2.37 -1.98
C ARG A 27 -0.24 2.23 -1.49
N VAL A 28 -0.51 2.68 -0.28
CA VAL A 28 -1.85 2.71 0.27
C VAL A 28 -2.66 3.76 -0.48
N ILE A 29 -3.75 3.34 -1.10
CA ILE A 29 -4.69 4.23 -1.79
C ILE A 29 -5.83 4.62 -0.85
N GLY A 30 -6.21 3.72 0.04
CA GLY A 30 -7.26 3.92 1.02
C GLY A 30 -7.81 2.59 1.51
N ARG A 31 -9.11 2.56 1.81
CA ARG A 31 -9.83 1.34 2.16
C ARG A 31 -11.09 1.18 1.33
N VAL A 32 -11.42 -0.08 1.03
CA VAL A 32 -12.65 -0.48 0.36
C VAL A 32 -13.26 -1.63 1.17
N GLY A 33 -14.38 -1.35 1.83
CA GLY A 33 -14.99 -2.30 2.77
C GLY A 33 -13.99 -2.69 3.88
N PRO A 34 -13.80 -4.00 4.16
CA PRO A 34 -12.88 -4.45 5.20
C PRO A 34 -11.41 -4.43 4.76
N TYR A 35 -11.10 -4.11 3.49
CA TYR A 35 -9.76 -4.24 2.93
C TYR A 35 -9.03 -2.92 2.79
N VAL A 36 -7.70 -2.97 2.92
CA VAL A 36 -6.81 -1.88 2.52
C VAL A 36 -6.48 -2.04 1.04
N GLN A 37 -6.69 -0.97 0.28
CA GLN A 37 -6.40 -0.97 -1.15
C GLN A 37 -4.96 -0.53 -1.40
N LEU A 38 -4.19 -1.39 -2.05
CA LEU A 38 -2.79 -1.15 -2.38
C LEU A 38 -2.60 -1.06 -3.90
N ARG A 39 -1.66 -0.21 -4.34
CA ARG A 39 -1.22 -0.11 -5.74
C ARG A 39 0.28 -0.34 -5.90
N PRO A 40 0.77 -0.99 -6.96
CA PRO A 40 2.20 -1.18 -7.12
C PRO A 40 2.91 0.18 -7.37
N PRO A 41 4.14 0.37 -6.87
CA PRO A 41 4.89 1.63 -7.08
C PRO A 41 5.20 1.93 -8.55
N GLY A 42 5.23 0.93 -9.43
CA GLY A 42 5.41 1.13 -10.88
C GLY A 42 4.11 1.39 -11.65
N GLY A 43 2.97 1.52 -10.97
CA GLY A 43 1.65 1.38 -11.58
C GLY A 43 1.30 -0.09 -11.85
N GLY A 44 0.09 -0.31 -12.37
CA GLY A 44 -0.51 -1.63 -12.50
C GLY A 44 -1.80 -1.74 -11.69
N ALA A 45 -2.37 -2.95 -11.67
CA ALA A 45 -3.63 -3.22 -11.01
C ALA A 45 -3.51 -3.05 -9.49
N GLU A 46 -4.49 -2.36 -8.92
CA GLU A 46 -4.71 -2.30 -7.48
C GLU A 46 -5.08 -3.69 -6.95
N TRP A 47 -4.81 -3.95 -5.67
CA TRP A 47 -5.24 -5.18 -5.02
C TRP A 47 -5.70 -4.91 -3.58
N ASP A 48 -6.58 -5.80 -3.13
CA ASP A 48 -7.14 -5.77 -1.79
C ASP A 48 -6.23 -6.55 -0.82
N CYS A 49 -5.84 -5.89 0.27
CA CYS A 49 -5.05 -6.47 1.34
C CYS A 49 -5.87 -6.50 2.65
N PRO A 50 -6.01 -7.67 3.29
CA PRO A 50 -6.60 -7.76 4.62
C PRO A 50 -5.82 -6.90 5.62
N PRO A 51 -6.48 -6.09 6.46
CA PRO A 51 -5.82 -5.15 7.36
C PRO A 51 -4.86 -5.84 8.32
N GLU A 52 -5.16 -7.08 8.72
CA GLU A 52 -4.29 -7.92 9.55
C GLU A 52 -2.99 -8.35 8.84
N SER A 53 -2.95 -8.30 7.51
CA SER A 53 -1.79 -8.64 6.67
C SER A 53 -1.03 -7.39 6.20
N VAL A 54 -1.53 -6.18 6.47
CA VAL A 54 -0.83 -4.95 6.13
C VAL A 54 0.26 -4.68 7.17
N ARG A 55 1.50 -4.50 6.71
CA ARG A 55 2.62 -4.11 7.56
C ARG A 55 3.27 -2.84 7.03
N PRO A 56 3.76 -1.92 7.88
CA PRO A 56 4.53 -0.77 7.41
C PRO A 56 5.73 -1.22 6.58
N ALA A 57 5.97 -0.58 5.43
CA ALA A 57 7.17 -0.85 4.66
C ALA A 57 8.41 -0.31 5.41
N SER A 58 9.49 -1.08 5.44
CA SER A 58 10.75 -0.59 5.99
C SER A 58 11.29 0.58 5.15
N PRO A 59 12.12 1.48 5.72
CA PRO A 59 12.64 2.64 4.98
C PRO A 59 13.33 2.28 3.66
N GLY A 60 14.05 1.14 3.61
CA GLY A 60 14.68 0.66 2.39
C GLY A 60 13.68 0.25 1.30
N LEU A 61 12.55 -0.35 1.68
CA LEU A 61 11.47 -0.68 0.75
C LEU A 61 10.73 0.57 0.28
N VAL A 62 10.50 1.54 1.16
CA VAL A 62 9.93 2.86 0.81
C VAL A 62 10.80 3.55 -0.24
N LEU A 63 12.12 3.60 -0.01
CA LEU A 63 13.06 4.22 -0.94
C LEU A 63 13.02 3.54 -2.32
N ARG A 64 13.09 2.19 -2.35
CA ARG A 64 12.99 1.44 -3.61
C ARG A 64 11.67 1.71 -4.34
N ALA A 65 10.56 1.73 -3.61
CA ALA A 65 9.24 2.01 -4.17
C ALA A 65 9.16 3.42 -4.77
N ARG A 66 9.70 4.44 -4.09
CA ARG A 66 9.80 5.80 -4.62
C ARG A 66 10.66 5.87 -5.88
N VAL A 67 11.81 5.20 -5.89
CA VAL A 67 12.68 5.11 -7.08
C VAL A 67 11.94 4.45 -8.24
N THR A 68 11.19 3.38 -8.01
CA THR A 68 10.34 2.74 -9.03
C THR A 68 9.28 3.70 -9.57
N GLU A 69 8.59 4.45 -8.70
CA GLU A 69 7.62 5.49 -9.13
C GLU A 69 8.29 6.52 -10.05
N ILE A 70 9.47 7.04 -9.66
CA ILE A 70 10.21 8.04 -10.42
C ILE A 70 10.68 7.48 -11.76
N ASN A 71 11.30 6.28 -11.75
CA ASN A 71 11.78 5.63 -12.96
C ASN A 71 10.64 5.36 -13.94
N ARG A 72 9.44 5.00 -13.46
CA ARG A 72 8.28 4.83 -14.31
C ARG A 72 7.80 6.14 -14.93
N LYS A 73 7.76 7.23 -14.16
CA LYS A 73 7.36 8.56 -14.66
C LYS A 73 8.37 9.12 -15.67
N GLY A 74 9.65 8.85 -15.48
CA GLY A 74 10.72 9.31 -16.36
C GLY A 74 10.92 8.45 -17.62
N GLN A 75 10.22 7.32 -17.76
CA GLN A 75 10.25 6.54 -18.99
C GLN A 75 9.55 7.31 -20.10
N LEU A 76 10.33 7.75 -21.10
CA LEU A 76 9.80 8.23 -22.37
C LEU A 76 8.95 7.11 -23.02
N PRO A 77 7.83 7.46 -23.69
CA PRO A 77 7.11 6.48 -24.50
C PRO A 77 8.09 5.85 -25.49
N ARG A 78 8.06 4.52 -25.58
CA ARG A 78 8.78 3.77 -26.62
C ARG A 78 8.18 4.04 -28.00
#